data_AF-A0A4Q3FRV2-F1
#
_entry.id   AF-A0A4Q3FRV2-F1
#
_cell.length_a   1.000
_cell.length_b   1.000
_cell.length_c   1.000
_cell.angle_alpha   90.00
_cell.angle_beta   90.00
_cell.angle_gamma   90.00
#
_symmetry.space_group_name_H-M   'P 1'
#
loop_
_entity.id
_entity.type
_entity.pdbx_description
1 polymer ?
#
loop_
_entity_poly.entity_id
_entity_poly.type
_entity_poly.pdbx_seq_one_letter_code
_entity_poly.pdbx_strand_id
1 'polypeptide(L)'
;MSVGKPFNFDLILDNFNIRADQSSIKAYGSGHINDTFFVKNALQKPDYLLQKVNNYVFKDVPGLMRNIELVINHLKQKILFPADAEKQVLTLVNCKNGQTYFKDDDGNYWRMFHFLPNTRSYDLITTSRQAQQGGMAFGRFQSLLSDLDPALLIQTIPDFLNIEKRLKDFQLAIQNNSFGRVSAVTSEIDFLLQRAENMLEILQLGRAGILPLRITHNDTKFNNVLLDQTDHFQCVIDLDTVMPGYVAYDFGDAIRTIINKGAEDEPDLDKVQLNIPLFAAFTQGYLSEAKHFLTGPEVKSLVKGVLLLPYMQAVRFLTDYLQGDVYYKVRFTAHNLQRSRAQMQLVKMLEKQVDALQQIIENEWQPKQ
;
A
#
# COMPACT_ATOMS: atom_id res chain seq x y z
N MET A 1 -4.28 -21.29 16.97
CA MET A 1 -4.45 -21.87 15.62
C MET A 1 -5.71 -22.70 15.63
N SER A 2 -6.84 -22.14 15.18
CA SER A 2 -8.04 -22.93 14.91
C SER A 2 -7.76 -23.71 13.63
N VAL A 3 -7.72 -25.04 13.71
CA VAL A 3 -7.66 -25.91 12.53
C VAL A 3 -9.01 -25.79 11.83
N GLY A 4 -9.14 -24.78 10.98
CA GLY A 4 -10.31 -24.59 10.14
C GLY A 4 -10.48 -25.78 9.20
N LYS A 5 -11.73 -26.08 8.85
CA LYS A 5 -12.07 -27.05 7.81
C LYS A 5 -11.24 -26.73 6.54
N PRO A 6 -10.59 -27.73 5.91
CA PRO A 6 -9.82 -27.48 4.69
C PRO A 6 -10.74 -26.92 3.61
N PHE A 7 -10.24 -25.94 2.83
CA PHE A 7 -11.01 -25.33 1.75
C PHE A 7 -11.35 -26.36 0.67
N ASN A 8 -12.57 -26.32 0.15
CA ASN A 8 -12.99 -27.17 -0.97
C ASN A 8 -12.46 -26.57 -2.29
N PHE A 9 -11.17 -26.76 -2.57
CA PHE A 9 -10.52 -26.22 -3.76
C PHE A 9 -11.14 -26.73 -5.06
N ASP A 10 -11.72 -27.94 -5.08
CA ASP A 10 -12.39 -28.47 -6.27
C ASP A 10 -13.58 -27.59 -6.66
N LEU A 11 -14.47 -27.34 -5.70
CA LEU A 11 -15.61 -26.45 -5.88
C LEU A 11 -15.16 -25.04 -6.29
N ILE A 12 -14.13 -24.50 -5.64
CA ILE A 12 -13.63 -23.15 -5.90
C ILE A 12 -13.09 -23.04 -7.32
N LEU A 13 -12.19 -23.94 -7.72
CA LEU A 13 -11.57 -23.91 -9.05
C LEU A 13 -12.58 -24.19 -10.16
N ASP A 14 -13.56 -25.07 -9.91
CA ASP A 14 -14.64 -25.36 -10.86
C ASP A 14 -15.55 -24.15 -11.14
N ASN A 15 -15.52 -23.10 -10.33
CA ASN A 15 -16.29 -21.88 -10.61
C ASN A 15 -15.56 -20.92 -11.58
N PHE A 16 -14.25 -21.07 -11.79
CA PHE A 16 -13.47 -20.21 -12.68
C PHE A 16 -13.34 -20.79 -14.09
N ASN A 17 -13.20 -19.92 -15.10
CA ASN A 17 -12.96 -20.31 -16.49
C ASN A 17 -11.50 -20.71 -16.72
N ILE A 18 -11.08 -21.82 -16.11
CA ILE A 18 -9.69 -22.28 -16.11
C ILE A 18 -9.53 -23.75 -16.49
N ARG A 19 -8.28 -24.13 -16.72
CA ARG A 19 -7.82 -25.53 -16.73
C ARG A 19 -6.65 -25.62 -15.76
N ALA A 20 -6.89 -26.13 -14.57
CA ALA A 20 -5.89 -26.15 -13.49
C ALA A 20 -5.44 -27.57 -13.16
N ASP A 21 -4.17 -27.70 -12.78
CA ASP A 21 -3.66 -28.89 -12.10
C ASP A 21 -3.89 -28.72 -10.59
N GLN A 22 -4.93 -29.36 -10.05
CA GLN A 22 -5.29 -29.23 -8.64
C GLN A 22 -4.20 -29.70 -7.68
N SER A 23 -3.36 -30.66 -8.11
CA SER A 23 -2.27 -31.18 -7.27
C SER A 23 -1.15 -30.15 -7.03
N SER A 24 -1.16 -29.06 -7.81
CA SER A 24 -0.16 -27.99 -7.75
C SER A 24 -0.50 -26.88 -6.76
N ILE A 25 -1.70 -26.89 -6.15
CA ILE A 25 -2.15 -25.83 -5.25
C ILE A 25 -1.22 -25.76 -4.05
N LYS A 26 -0.62 -24.60 -3.83
CA LYS A 26 0.24 -24.33 -2.68
C LYS A 26 0.11 -22.90 -2.22
N ALA A 27 0.27 -22.65 -0.93
CA ALA A 27 0.38 -21.31 -0.40
C ALA A 27 1.51 -20.55 -1.12
N TYR A 28 1.28 -19.28 -1.43
CA TYR A 28 2.20 -18.45 -2.21
C TYR A 28 2.31 -17.04 -1.64
N GLY A 29 3.54 -16.53 -1.58
CA GLY A 29 3.85 -15.17 -1.13
C GLY A 29 3.95 -15.02 0.39
N SER A 30 4.23 -13.79 0.82
CA SER A 30 4.39 -13.37 2.23
C SER A 30 3.27 -12.43 2.70
N GLY A 31 2.23 -12.22 1.88
CA GLY A 31 1.13 -11.29 2.15
C GLY A 31 0.43 -11.54 3.49
N HIS A 32 -0.03 -10.47 4.14
CA HIS A 32 -0.60 -10.52 5.49
C HIS A 32 -2.12 -10.37 5.56
N ILE A 33 -2.76 -9.98 4.45
CA ILE A 33 -4.19 -9.66 4.41
C ILE A 33 -4.98 -10.84 3.84
N ASN A 34 -4.75 -11.20 2.58
CA ASN A 34 -5.47 -12.28 1.88
C ASN A 34 -4.68 -13.60 1.92
N ASP A 35 -5.39 -14.74 1.95
CA ASP A 35 -4.75 -16.05 1.75
C ASP A 35 -4.52 -16.25 0.24
N THR A 36 -3.27 -16.43 -0.16
CA THR A 36 -2.87 -16.51 -1.58
C THR A 36 -2.30 -17.88 -1.92
N PHE A 37 -2.75 -18.45 -3.03
CA PHE A 37 -2.37 -19.77 -3.51
C PHE A 37 -1.93 -19.70 -4.97
N PHE A 38 -0.79 -20.33 -5.27
CA PHE A 38 -0.36 -20.58 -6.64
C PHE A 38 -1.08 -21.82 -7.18
N VAL A 39 -1.56 -21.74 -8.42
CA VAL A 39 -2.21 -22.86 -9.13
C VAL A 39 -1.65 -22.95 -10.54
N LYS A 40 -1.09 -24.10 -10.90
CA LYS A 40 -0.51 -24.34 -12.22
C LYS A 40 -1.59 -24.48 -13.29
N ASN A 41 -1.35 -23.89 -14.45
CA ASN A 41 -2.17 -24.10 -15.63
C ASN A 41 -1.89 -25.49 -16.21
N ALA A 42 -2.95 -26.26 -16.49
CA ALA A 42 -2.83 -27.56 -17.15
C ALA A 42 -2.49 -27.43 -18.65
N LEU A 43 -2.61 -26.23 -19.21
CA LEU A 43 -2.25 -25.90 -20.59
C LEU A 43 -0.95 -25.07 -20.64
N GLN A 44 -0.35 -24.92 -21.82
CA GLN A 44 0.77 -23.99 -22.06
C GLN A 44 0.27 -22.53 -22.09
N LYS A 45 -0.25 -22.05 -20.96
CA LYS A 45 -0.78 -20.70 -20.72
C LYS A 45 -0.29 -20.20 -19.36
N PRO A 46 -0.41 -18.90 -19.04
CA PRO A 46 -0.01 -18.40 -17.74
C PRO A 46 -0.69 -19.16 -16.60
N ASP A 47 0.09 -19.45 -15.55
CA ASP A 47 -0.41 -20.01 -14.29
C ASP A 47 -1.36 -19.03 -13.60
N TYR A 48 -1.86 -19.38 -12.42
CA TYR A 48 -2.87 -18.61 -11.71
C TYR A 48 -2.46 -18.29 -10.28
N LEU A 49 -2.96 -17.15 -9.77
CA LEU A 49 -2.99 -16.80 -8.37
C LEU A 49 -4.44 -16.80 -7.90
N LEU A 50 -4.79 -17.79 -7.08
CA LEU A 50 -6.07 -17.86 -6.38
C LEU A 50 -5.94 -17.13 -5.05
N GLN A 51 -6.89 -16.26 -4.72
CA GLN A 51 -6.90 -15.55 -3.44
C GLN A 51 -8.24 -15.68 -2.75
N LYS A 52 -8.21 -16.00 -1.46
CA LYS A 52 -9.32 -15.78 -0.55
C LYS A 52 -9.25 -14.37 -0.02
N VAL A 53 -10.24 -13.55 -0.36
CA VAL A 53 -10.33 -12.16 0.08
C VAL A 53 -10.66 -12.12 1.57
N ASN A 54 -9.93 -11.30 2.32
CA ASN A 54 -10.17 -11.08 3.73
C ASN A 54 -11.42 -10.20 3.95
N ASN A 55 -12.58 -10.84 4.01
CA ASN A 55 -13.87 -10.18 4.25
C ASN A 55 -14.05 -9.66 5.70
N TYR A 56 -13.08 -9.88 6.59
CA TYR A 56 -13.02 -9.19 7.87
C TYR A 56 -12.48 -7.76 7.71
N VAL A 57 -11.47 -7.56 6.86
CA VAL A 57 -10.91 -6.24 6.54
C VAL A 57 -11.77 -5.54 5.49
N PHE A 58 -12.07 -6.21 4.39
CA PHE A 58 -12.85 -5.68 3.28
C PHE A 58 -14.32 -6.08 3.44
N LYS A 59 -15.12 -5.20 4.04
CA LYS A 59 -16.53 -5.48 4.34
C LYS A 59 -17.39 -5.53 3.08
N ASP A 60 -17.12 -4.67 2.10
CA ASP A 60 -17.80 -4.63 0.80
C ASP A 60 -16.91 -5.26 -0.29
N VAL A 61 -16.86 -6.60 -0.31
CA VAL A 61 -16.10 -7.34 -1.33
C VAL A 61 -16.62 -7.11 -2.76
N PRO A 62 -17.94 -7.06 -3.02
CA PRO A 62 -18.45 -6.70 -4.35
C PRO A 62 -17.96 -5.33 -4.83
N GLY A 63 -17.98 -4.31 -3.97
CA GLY A 63 -17.46 -2.98 -4.28
C GLY A 63 -15.94 -2.97 -4.50
N LEU A 64 -15.18 -3.69 -3.67
CA LEU A 64 -13.74 -3.92 -3.86
C LEU A 64 -13.44 -4.51 -5.26
N MET A 65 -14.15 -5.57 -5.65
CA MET A 65 -13.92 -6.22 -6.95
C MET A 65 -14.29 -5.29 -8.11
N ARG A 66 -15.34 -4.47 -7.96
CA ARG A 66 -15.69 -3.43 -8.93
C ARG A 66 -14.58 -2.39 -9.09
N ASN A 67 -13.97 -1.91 -7.99
CA ASN A 67 -12.82 -1.00 -8.08
C ASN A 67 -11.67 -1.64 -8.89
N ILE A 68 -11.31 -2.88 -8.55
CA ILE A 68 -10.21 -3.60 -9.22
C ILE A 68 -10.50 -3.78 -10.71
N GLU A 69 -11.71 -4.17 -11.07
CA GLU A 69 -12.13 -4.31 -12.47
C GLU A 69 -12.01 -2.99 -13.25
N LEU A 70 -12.52 -1.88 -12.68
CA LEU A 70 -12.45 -0.56 -13.31
C LEU A 70 -10.99 -0.12 -13.52
N VAL A 71 -10.16 -0.27 -12.50
CA VAL A 71 -8.74 0.09 -12.54
C VAL A 71 -7.99 -0.76 -13.58
N ILE A 72 -8.14 -2.08 -13.56
CA ILE A 72 -7.47 -2.98 -14.52
C ILE A 72 -7.90 -2.64 -15.94
N ASN A 73 -9.20 -2.49 -16.19
CA ASN A 73 -9.70 -2.20 -17.53
C ASN A 73 -9.21 -0.84 -18.04
N HIS A 74 -9.22 0.19 -17.20
CA HIS A 74 -8.71 1.52 -17.56
C HIS A 74 -7.22 1.47 -17.88
N LEU A 75 -6.39 0.85 -17.03
CA LEU A 75 -4.96 0.71 -17.26
C LEU A 75 -4.66 -0.02 -18.57
N LYS A 76 -5.37 -1.12 -18.84
CA LYS A 76 -5.20 -1.88 -20.10
C LYS A 76 -5.57 -1.07 -21.33
N GLN A 77 -6.59 -0.22 -21.26
CA GLN A 77 -6.98 0.66 -22.38
C GLN A 77 -5.93 1.76 -22.66
N LYS A 78 -5.17 2.17 -21.64
CA LYS A 78 -4.12 3.19 -21.78
C LYS A 78 -2.81 2.66 -22.35
N ILE A 79 -2.56 1.35 -22.25
CA ILE A 79 -1.34 0.74 -22.76
C ILE A 79 -1.54 0.35 -24.23
N LEU A 80 -0.76 0.99 -25.12
CA LEU A 80 -0.90 0.89 -26.57
C LEU A 80 -0.77 -0.54 -27.12
N PHE A 81 0.15 -1.34 -26.56
CA PHE A 81 0.45 -2.69 -27.05
C PHE A 81 -0.17 -3.75 -26.12
N PRO A 82 -1.06 -4.62 -26.63
CA PRO A 82 -1.71 -5.65 -25.81
C PRO A 82 -0.74 -6.56 -25.05
N ALA A 83 0.37 -6.95 -25.69
CA ALA A 83 1.39 -7.80 -25.07
C ALA A 83 2.10 -7.12 -23.89
N ASP A 84 2.19 -5.79 -23.89
CA ASP A 84 2.72 -5.01 -22.78
C ASP A 84 1.69 -4.89 -21.67
N ALA A 85 0.41 -4.70 -22.02
CA ALA A 85 -0.68 -4.64 -21.06
C ALA A 85 -0.82 -5.94 -20.25
N GLU A 86 -0.61 -7.11 -20.88
CA GLU A 86 -0.61 -8.42 -20.20
C GLU A 86 0.55 -8.60 -19.21
N LYS A 87 1.67 -7.90 -19.41
CA LYS A 87 2.84 -7.94 -18.51
C LYS A 87 2.78 -6.86 -17.43
N GLN A 88 2.17 -5.71 -17.74
CA GLN A 88 2.22 -4.52 -16.91
C GLN A 88 0.98 -4.33 -16.03
N VAL A 89 -0.11 -5.03 -16.32
CA VAL A 89 -1.38 -4.92 -15.58
C VAL A 89 -1.86 -6.32 -15.20
N LEU A 90 -2.32 -6.45 -13.96
CA LEU A 90 -2.98 -7.67 -13.51
C LEU A 90 -4.15 -8.05 -14.42
N THR A 91 -4.38 -9.35 -14.60
CA THR A 91 -5.51 -9.85 -15.39
C THR A 91 -6.37 -10.75 -14.54
N LEU A 92 -7.60 -10.32 -14.28
CA LEU A 92 -8.62 -11.13 -13.61
C LEU A 92 -9.06 -12.31 -14.48
N VAL A 93 -9.33 -13.43 -13.83
CA VAL A 93 -9.93 -14.61 -14.44
C VAL A 93 -11.40 -14.63 -14.09
N ASN A 94 -12.24 -14.64 -15.13
CA ASN A 94 -13.70 -14.66 -14.95
C ASN A 94 -14.18 -16.02 -14.45
N CYS A 95 -15.21 -15.97 -13.62
CA CYS A 95 -16.05 -17.10 -13.25
C CYS A 95 -16.93 -17.53 -14.43
N LYS A 96 -17.46 -18.75 -14.37
CA LYS A 96 -18.39 -19.30 -15.38
C LYS A 96 -19.67 -18.47 -15.52
N ASN A 97 -20.06 -17.75 -14.47
CA ASN A 97 -21.20 -16.82 -14.46
C ASN A 97 -20.87 -15.41 -15.00
N GLY A 98 -19.63 -15.16 -15.44
CA GLY A 98 -19.18 -13.87 -15.97
C GLY A 98 -18.66 -12.88 -14.93
N GLN A 99 -18.78 -13.15 -13.63
CA GLN A 99 -18.22 -12.31 -12.56
C GLN A 99 -16.71 -12.52 -12.39
N THR A 100 -16.00 -11.62 -11.73
CA THR A 100 -14.55 -11.75 -11.48
C THR A 100 -14.19 -12.35 -10.10
N TYR A 101 -15.21 -12.69 -9.32
CA TYR A 101 -15.08 -13.35 -8.03
C TYR A 101 -16.19 -14.37 -7.83
N PHE A 102 -15.95 -15.32 -6.93
CA PHE A 102 -16.86 -16.38 -6.51
C PHE A 102 -17.07 -16.30 -5.00
N LYS A 103 -18.31 -16.40 -4.54
CA LYS A 103 -18.63 -16.52 -3.11
C LYS A 103 -19.03 -17.96 -2.81
N ASP A 104 -18.30 -18.63 -1.93
CA ASP A 104 -18.61 -20.01 -1.54
C ASP A 104 -19.76 -20.10 -0.53
N ASP A 105 -20.23 -21.33 -0.27
CA ASP A 105 -21.34 -21.61 0.65
C ASP A 105 -20.99 -21.25 2.12
N ASP A 106 -19.71 -21.19 2.46
CA ASP A 106 -19.21 -20.78 3.78
C ASP A 106 -19.10 -19.23 3.89
N GLY A 107 -19.49 -18.49 2.84
CA GLY A 107 -19.51 -17.03 2.80
C GLY A 107 -18.15 -16.38 2.55
N ASN A 108 -17.13 -17.16 2.17
CA ASN A 108 -15.83 -16.63 1.76
C ASN A 108 -15.87 -16.17 0.31
N TYR A 109 -15.06 -15.16 0.01
CA TYR A 109 -14.93 -14.62 -1.34
C TYR A 109 -13.59 -15.03 -1.93
N TRP A 110 -13.64 -15.51 -3.17
CA TRP A 110 -12.50 -16.00 -3.92
C TRP A 110 -12.37 -15.22 -5.22
N ARG A 111 -11.14 -14.84 -5.58
CA ARG A 111 -10.82 -14.22 -6.87
C ARG A 111 -9.59 -14.88 -7.45
N MET A 112 -9.39 -14.71 -8.75
CA MET A 112 -8.24 -15.28 -9.43
C MET A 112 -7.62 -14.31 -10.42
N PHE A 113 -6.30 -14.26 -10.44
CA PHE A 113 -5.50 -13.54 -11.44
C PHE A 113 -4.67 -14.52 -12.26
N HIS A 114 -4.29 -14.12 -13.48
CA HIS A 114 -3.14 -14.73 -14.14
C HIS A 114 -1.86 -14.41 -13.36
N PHE A 115 -1.05 -15.44 -13.13
CA PHE A 115 0.28 -15.31 -12.57
C PHE A 115 1.21 -14.64 -13.58
N LEU A 116 1.99 -13.68 -13.12
CA LEU A 116 3.00 -12.99 -13.93
C LEU A 116 4.36 -13.69 -13.74
N PRO A 117 4.80 -14.55 -14.68
CA PRO A 117 6.05 -15.29 -14.54
C PRO A 117 7.26 -14.37 -14.73
N ASN A 118 8.44 -14.85 -14.30
CA ASN A 118 9.71 -14.15 -14.45
C ASN A 118 9.75 -12.76 -13.78
N THR A 119 8.95 -12.57 -12.75
CA THR A 119 8.93 -11.36 -11.93
C THR A 119 9.56 -11.61 -10.56
N ARG A 120 9.99 -10.53 -9.89
CA ARG A 120 10.50 -10.53 -8.52
C ARG A 120 9.96 -9.31 -7.80
N SER A 121 9.60 -9.47 -6.53
CA SER A 121 9.37 -8.34 -5.60
C SER A 121 10.41 -8.39 -4.49
N TYR A 122 10.61 -7.24 -3.84
CA TYR A 122 11.61 -7.08 -2.78
C TYR A 122 10.95 -6.44 -1.56
N ASP A 123 11.11 -7.05 -0.38
CA ASP A 123 10.64 -6.47 0.88
C ASP A 123 11.50 -5.28 1.32
N LEU A 124 12.79 -5.29 0.96
CA LEU A 124 13.74 -4.21 1.19
C LEU A 124 14.56 -3.99 -0.09
N ILE A 125 14.73 -2.73 -0.48
CA ILE A 125 15.59 -2.38 -1.62
C ILE A 125 16.92 -1.81 -1.15
N THR A 126 17.98 -2.15 -1.88
CA THR A 126 19.35 -1.78 -1.50
C THR A 126 20.05 -0.94 -2.56
N THR A 127 19.43 -0.75 -3.73
CA THR A 127 20.05 -0.06 -4.87
C THR A 127 19.22 1.12 -5.35
N SER A 128 19.91 2.18 -5.81
CA SER A 128 19.25 3.34 -6.42
C SER A 128 18.45 2.98 -7.66
N ARG A 129 18.87 1.95 -8.42
CA ARG A 129 18.13 1.48 -9.59
C ARG A 129 16.75 0.92 -9.21
N GLN A 130 16.68 0.07 -8.18
CA GLN A 130 15.40 -0.43 -7.67
C GLN A 130 14.52 0.73 -7.20
N ALA A 131 15.08 1.69 -6.44
CA ALA A 131 14.33 2.86 -5.97
C ALA A 131 13.76 3.69 -7.12
N GLN A 132 14.57 3.96 -8.14
CA GLN A 132 14.12 4.66 -9.35
C GLN A 132 13.00 3.90 -10.06
N GLN A 133 13.13 2.59 -10.24
CA GLN A 133 12.12 1.76 -10.91
C GLN A 133 10.82 1.68 -10.10
N GLY A 134 10.88 1.63 -8.77
CA GLY A 134 9.68 1.75 -7.93
C GLY A 134 9.02 3.12 -8.03
N GLY A 135 9.82 4.19 -8.11
CA GLY A 135 9.31 5.53 -8.37
C GLY A 135 8.56 5.59 -9.69
N MET A 136 9.17 5.09 -10.77
CA MET A 136 8.54 5.03 -12.10
C MET A 136 7.26 4.19 -12.07
N ALA A 137 7.26 3.05 -11.37
CA ALA A 137 6.08 2.19 -11.27
C ALA A 137 4.87 2.92 -10.69
N PHE A 138 5.00 3.57 -9.52
CA PHE A 138 3.90 4.28 -8.88
C PHE A 138 3.56 5.59 -9.60
N GLY A 139 4.55 6.33 -10.11
CA GLY A 139 4.31 7.53 -10.91
C GLY A 139 3.53 7.23 -12.18
N ARG A 140 3.88 6.14 -12.87
CA ARG A 140 3.18 5.67 -14.08
C ARG A 140 1.79 5.13 -13.74
N PHE A 141 1.64 4.38 -12.66
CA PHE A 141 0.34 3.90 -12.20
C PHE A 141 -0.65 5.05 -11.98
N GLN A 142 -0.24 6.10 -11.25
CA GLN A 142 -1.08 7.27 -11.02
C GLN A 142 -1.31 8.09 -12.30
N SER A 143 -0.29 8.23 -13.15
CA SER A 143 -0.39 8.89 -14.46
C SER A 143 -1.48 8.27 -15.32
N LEU A 144 -1.46 6.94 -15.47
CA LEU A 144 -2.42 6.20 -16.30
C LEU A 144 -3.85 6.26 -15.74
N LEU A 145 -4.01 6.51 -14.44
CA LEU A 145 -5.30 6.66 -13.75
C LEU A 145 -5.74 8.12 -13.58
N SER A 146 -4.91 9.09 -13.99
CA SER A 146 -5.14 10.51 -13.68
C SER A 146 -6.40 11.10 -14.32
N ASP A 147 -6.96 10.42 -15.33
CA ASP A 147 -8.20 10.79 -16.02
C ASP A 147 -9.39 9.85 -15.74
N LEU A 148 -9.22 8.86 -14.86
CA LEU A 148 -10.33 8.05 -14.37
C LEU A 148 -10.99 8.79 -13.19
N ASP A 149 -12.30 9.02 -13.29
CA ASP A 149 -13.06 9.72 -12.25
C ASP A 149 -12.99 8.98 -10.90
N PRO A 150 -12.38 9.56 -9.85
CA PRO A 150 -12.30 8.94 -8.54
C PRO A 150 -13.67 8.63 -7.92
N ALA A 151 -14.73 9.36 -8.29
CA ALA A 151 -16.08 9.11 -7.76
C ALA A 151 -16.67 7.75 -8.20
N LEU A 152 -16.08 7.10 -9.20
CA LEU A 152 -16.48 5.75 -9.62
C LEU A 152 -16.00 4.65 -8.67
N LEU A 153 -15.01 4.94 -7.82
CA LEU A 153 -14.43 3.99 -6.87
C LEU A 153 -14.97 4.23 -5.46
N ILE A 154 -15.30 3.13 -4.77
CA ILE A 154 -15.64 3.19 -3.35
C ILE A 154 -14.38 3.26 -2.48
N GLN A 155 -14.52 3.68 -1.23
CA GLN A 155 -13.50 3.41 -0.22
C GLN A 155 -13.61 1.96 0.24
N THR A 156 -12.67 1.11 -0.17
CA THR A 156 -12.67 -0.33 0.15
C THR A 156 -12.46 -0.58 1.65
N ILE A 157 -11.70 0.32 2.29
CA ILE A 157 -11.58 0.43 3.74
C ILE A 157 -11.89 1.88 4.10
N PRO A 158 -13.08 2.18 4.65
CA PRO A 158 -13.42 3.52 5.12
C PRO A 158 -12.38 4.04 6.11
N ASP A 159 -12.03 5.32 5.98
CA ASP A 159 -11.09 6.02 6.87
C ASP A 159 -9.67 5.40 6.94
N PHE A 160 -9.26 4.65 5.92
CA PHE A 160 -7.98 3.92 5.92
C PHE A 160 -6.78 4.83 6.28
N LEU A 161 -6.61 5.92 5.52
CA LEU A 161 -5.57 6.95 5.72
C LEU A 161 -6.14 8.26 6.32
N ASN A 162 -7.26 8.18 7.05
CA ASN A 162 -7.86 9.36 7.70
C ASN A 162 -7.16 9.66 9.03
N ILE A 163 -6.16 10.55 9.00
CA ILE A 163 -5.40 10.93 10.20
C ILE A 163 -6.27 11.59 11.28
N GLU A 164 -7.31 12.35 10.91
CA GLU A 164 -8.21 12.98 11.88
C GLU A 164 -8.93 11.91 12.71
N LYS A 165 -9.41 10.85 12.06
CA LYS A 165 -9.98 9.69 12.77
C LYS A 165 -8.92 9.00 13.64
N ARG A 166 -7.72 8.76 13.12
CA ARG A 166 -6.66 8.09 13.90
C ARG A 166 -6.30 8.86 15.17
N LEU A 167 -6.25 10.18 15.10
CA LEU A 167 -6.00 11.03 16.26
C LEU A 167 -7.16 11.01 17.26
N LYS A 168 -8.41 10.99 16.79
CA LYS A 168 -9.59 10.80 17.65
C LYS A 168 -9.55 9.45 18.37
N ASP A 169 -9.28 8.36 17.64
CA ASP A 169 -9.13 7.02 18.21
C ASP A 169 -8.01 6.98 19.27
N PHE A 170 -6.89 7.65 18.99
CA PHE A 170 -5.76 7.75 19.90
C PHE A 170 -6.10 8.50 21.19
N GLN A 171 -6.77 9.65 21.09
CA GLN A 171 -7.24 10.42 22.26
C GLN A 171 -8.19 9.58 23.13
N LEU A 172 -9.11 8.84 22.52
CA LEU A 172 -10.00 7.94 23.25
C LEU A 172 -9.24 6.80 23.95
N ALA A 173 -8.22 6.23 23.29
CA ALA A 173 -7.38 5.19 23.90
C ALA A 173 -6.61 5.70 25.13
N ILE A 174 -6.11 6.95 25.08
CA ILE A 174 -5.45 7.60 26.23
C ILE A 174 -6.46 7.81 27.37
N GLN A 175 -7.65 8.34 27.08
CA GLN A 175 -8.68 8.62 28.09
C GLN A 175 -9.18 7.35 28.77
N ASN A 176 -9.44 6.29 28.00
CA ASN A 176 -9.94 5.03 28.53
C ASN A 176 -8.87 4.30 29.34
N ASN A 177 -7.61 4.36 28.90
CA ASN A 177 -6.47 3.69 29.55
C ASN A 177 -6.78 2.23 29.95
N SER A 178 -7.45 1.47 29.08
CA SER A 178 -8.08 0.19 29.44
C SER A 178 -7.11 -0.85 30.00
N PHE A 179 -5.82 -0.72 29.69
CA PHE A 179 -4.76 -1.62 30.14
C PHE A 179 -3.75 -0.96 31.10
N GLY A 180 -4.00 0.26 31.57
CA GLY A 180 -3.11 0.96 32.50
C GLY A 180 -1.74 1.33 31.91
N ARG A 181 -1.60 1.34 30.57
CA ARG A 181 -0.32 1.52 29.87
C ARG A 181 0.09 2.98 29.68
N VAL A 182 -0.84 3.94 29.85
CA VAL A 182 -0.60 5.38 29.56
C VAL A 182 0.60 5.94 30.33
N SER A 183 0.71 5.66 31.63
CA SER A 183 1.79 6.22 32.47
C SER A 183 3.20 5.77 32.07
N ALA A 184 3.31 4.69 31.29
CA ALA A 184 4.58 4.17 30.81
C ALA A 184 5.03 4.81 29.48
N VAL A 185 4.19 5.62 28.84
CA VAL A 185 4.41 6.13 27.48
C VAL A 185 4.07 7.62 27.31
N THR A 186 4.18 8.40 28.38
CA THR A 186 3.83 9.84 28.36
C THR A 186 4.65 10.62 27.33
N SER A 187 5.95 10.32 27.19
CA SER A 187 6.81 11.02 26.24
C SER A 187 6.46 10.71 24.78
N GLU A 188 6.04 9.47 24.49
CA GLU A 188 5.51 9.08 23.18
C GLU A 188 4.17 9.77 22.88
N ILE A 189 3.28 9.87 23.87
CA ILE A 189 2.01 10.59 23.74
C ILE A 189 2.27 12.07 23.43
N ASP A 190 3.12 12.73 24.22
CA ASP A 190 3.46 14.15 24.03
C ASP A 190 4.08 14.39 22.65
N PHE A 191 4.99 13.51 22.21
CA PHE A 191 5.61 13.58 20.89
C PHE A 191 4.57 13.62 19.77
N LEU A 192 3.54 12.76 19.86
CA LEU A 192 2.50 12.68 18.84
C LEU A 192 1.54 13.87 18.91
N LEU A 193 1.08 14.25 20.10
CA LEU A 193 0.13 15.35 20.28
C LEU A 193 0.72 16.69 19.83
N GLN A 194 2.00 16.95 20.09
CA GLN A 194 2.68 18.18 19.65
C GLN A 194 2.73 18.36 18.12
N ARG A 195 2.57 17.27 17.36
CA ARG A 195 2.62 17.28 15.88
C ARG A 195 1.25 17.15 15.23
N ALA A 196 0.20 16.91 16.01
CA ALA A 196 -1.11 16.53 15.50
C ALA A 196 -1.70 17.56 14.52
N GLU A 197 -1.58 18.85 14.83
CA GLU A 197 -2.13 19.93 14.00
C GLU A 197 -1.48 19.97 12.61
N ASN A 198 -0.15 19.94 12.53
CA ASN A 198 0.59 19.95 11.26
C ASN A 198 0.25 18.74 10.38
N MET A 199 -0.04 17.59 11.01
CA MET A 199 -0.33 16.35 10.29
C MET A 199 -1.73 16.33 9.67
N LEU A 200 -2.60 17.29 10.00
CA LEU A 200 -3.93 17.45 9.38
C LEU A 200 -3.88 18.20 8.04
N GLU A 201 -2.75 18.81 7.67
CA GLU A 201 -2.67 19.79 6.59
C GLU A 201 -3.11 19.23 5.22
N ILE A 202 -2.74 18.00 4.86
CA ILE A 202 -3.16 17.39 3.58
C ILE A 202 -4.70 17.29 3.51
N LEU A 203 -5.36 16.88 4.61
CA LEU A 203 -6.82 16.81 4.67
C LEU A 203 -7.45 18.20 4.60
N GLN A 204 -6.85 19.20 5.25
CA GLN A 204 -7.34 20.58 5.22
C GLN A 204 -7.26 21.16 3.80
N LEU A 205 -6.12 20.98 3.12
CA LEU A 205 -5.92 21.41 1.72
C LEU A 205 -6.88 20.68 0.78
N GLY A 206 -7.12 19.38 1.02
CA GLY A 206 -8.09 18.59 0.28
C GLY A 206 -9.53 19.09 0.46
N ARG A 207 -9.97 19.35 1.69
CA ARG A 207 -11.29 19.93 2.00
C ARG A 207 -11.47 21.33 1.40
N ALA A 208 -10.39 22.10 1.29
CA ALA A 208 -10.37 23.41 0.66
C ALA A 208 -10.37 23.35 -0.88
N GLY A 209 -10.31 22.16 -1.49
CA GLY A 209 -10.24 21.99 -2.94
C GLY A 209 -8.88 22.36 -3.56
N ILE A 210 -7.85 22.58 -2.75
CA ILE A 210 -6.49 22.92 -3.19
C ILE A 210 -5.76 21.67 -3.69
N LEU A 211 -5.94 20.54 -3.01
CA LEU A 211 -5.46 19.24 -3.48
C LEU A 211 -6.62 18.49 -4.15
N PRO A 212 -6.49 18.11 -5.44
CA PRO A 212 -7.50 17.31 -6.10
C PRO A 212 -7.54 15.91 -5.49
N LEU A 213 -8.75 15.35 -5.37
CA LEU A 213 -8.92 13.94 -5.07
C LEU A 213 -8.52 13.13 -6.31
N ARG A 214 -7.71 12.10 -6.14
CA ARG A 214 -7.25 11.20 -7.21
C ARG A 214 -7.45 9.75 -6.83
N ILE A 215 -7.31 8.85 -7.79
CA ILE A 215 -7.19 7.42 -7.50
C ILE A 215 -5.76 7.15 -7.05
N THR A 216 -5.61 6.64 -5.83
CA THR A 216 -4.31 6.30 -5.22
C THR A 216 -4.28 4.84 -4.83
N HIS A 217 -3.09 4.27 -4.70
CA HIS A 217 -2.88 2.87 -4.31
C HIS A 217 -3.08 2.64 -2.81
N ASN A 218 -2.69 3.61 -1.98
CA ASN A 218 -2.77 3.67 -0.53
C ASN A 218 -1.95 2.63 0.25
N ASP A 219 -1.31 1.67 -0.42
CA ASP A 219 -0.32 0.74 0.17
C ASP A 219 0.89 0.58 -0.77
N THR A 220 1.78 1.57 -0.81
CA THR A 220 2.85 1.67 -1.81
C THR A 220 4.19 1.11 -1.33
N LYS A 221 4.12 0.07 -0.49
CA LYS A 221 5.30 -0.72 -0.13
C LYS A 221 5.96 -1.29 -1.38
N PHE A 222 7.28 -1.37 -1.38
CA PHE A 222 8.02 -1.80 -2.57
C PHE A 222 7.71 -3.24 -3.00
N ASN A 223 7.31 -4.12 -2.08
CA ASN A 223 6.91 -5.47 -2.41
C ASN A 223 5.59 -5.57 -3.21
N ASN A 224 4.86 -4.46 -3.35
CA ASN A 224 3.74 -4.30 -4.27
C ASN A 224 4.16 -3.85 -5.68
N VAL A 225 5.47 -3.81 -5.96
CA VAL A 225 6.03 -3.62 -7.31
C VAL A 225 6.73 -4.90 -7.76
N LEU A 226 6.28 -5.43 -8.89
CA LEU A 226 6.95 -6.53 -9.58
C LEU A 226 7.99 -5.97 -10.56
N LEU A 227 9.23 -6.42 -10.42
CA LEU A 227 10.33 -6.15 -11.35
C LEU A 227 10.62 -7.39 -12.22
N ASP A 228 11.17 -7.17 -13.41
CA ASP A 228 11.68 -8.24 -14.26
C ASP A 228 13.04 -8.78 -13.78
N GLN A 229 13.59 -9.78 -14.48
CA GLN A 229 14.89 -10.39 -14.13
C GLN A 229 16.09 -9.42 -14.26
N THR A 230 15.88 -8.25 -14.85
CA THR A 230 16.86 -7.18 -15.03
C THR A 230 16.54 -5.95 -14.17
N ASP A 231 15.63 -6.08 -13.19
CA ASP A 231 15.14 -5.04 -12.28
C ASP A 231 14.41 -3.87 -12.96
N HIS A 232 13.81 -4.04 -14.14
CA HIS A 232 12.85 -3.06 -14.68
C HIS A 232 11.46 -3.28 -14.10
N PHE A 233 10.75 -2.21 -13.73
CA PHE A 233 9.39 -2.39 -13.24
C PHE A 233 8.48 -2.97 -14.32
N GLN A 234 7.62 -3.89 -13.90
CA GLN A 234 6.63 -4.50 -14.76
C GLN A 234 5.23 -4.11 -14.31
N CYS A 235 4.85 -4.44 -13.08
CA CYS A 235 3.46 -4.32 -12.64
C CYS A 235 3.36 -3.85 -11.19
N VAL A 236 2.39 -2.97 -10.92
CA VAL A 236 1.94 -2.67 -9.55
C VAL A 236 0.83 -3.66 -9.20
N ILE A 237 0.98 -4.33 -8.06
CA ILE A 237 0.08 -5.37 -7.56
C ILE A 237 -0.57 -4.94 -6.24
N ASP A 238 -1.45 -5.78 -5.69
CA ASP A 238 -2.21 -5.51 -4.47
C ASP A 238 -3.15 -4.30 -4.57
N LEU A 239 -4.06 -4.38 -5.54
CA LEU A 239 -4.99 -3.29 -5.87
C LEU A 239 -6.14 -3.11 -4.87
N ASP A 240 -6.06 -3.72 -3.68
CA ASP A 240 -7.19 -3.82 -2.76
C ASP A 240 -7.53 -2.51 -2.06
N THR A 241 -6.51 -1.68 -1.88
CA THR A 241 -6.65 -0.34 -1.31
C THR A 241 -6.64 0.74 -2.39
N VAL A 242 -6.81 0.37 -3.67
CA VAL A 242 -6.96 1.36 -4.74
C VAL A 242 -8.33 2.01 -4.62
N MET A 243 -8.33 3.28 -4.22
CA MET A 243 -9.51 4.06 -3.92
C MET A 243 -9.16 5.56 -3.93
N PRO A 244 -10.15 6.46 -3.80
CA PRO A 244 -9.89 7.90 -3.80
C PRO A 244 -9.00 8.34 -2.62
N GLY A 245 -8.02 9.20 -2.90
CA GLY A 245 -7.07 9.75 -1.94
C GLY A 245 -6.27 10.92 -2.53
N TYR A 246 -5.15 11.27 -1.89
CA TYR A 246 -4.25 12.33 -2.35
C TYR A 246 -2.90 11.74 -2.72
N VAL A 247 -2.27 12.21 -3.79
CA VAL A 247 -0.98 11.69 -4.30
C VAL A 247 0.13 11.65 -3.25
N ALA A 248 0.10 12.59 -2.30
CA ALA A 248 1.02 12.65 -1.17
C ALA A 248 0.99 11.38 -0.30
N TYR A 249 -0.14 10.66 -0.25
CA TYR A 249 -0.27 9.45 0.54
C TYR A 249 0.57 8.31 -0.04
N ASP A 250 0.43 8.04 -1.33
CA ASP A 250 1.22 7.04 -2.04
C ASP A 250 2.72 7.37 -2.02
N PHE A 251 3.06 8.64 -2.27
CA PHE A 251 4.46 9.07 -2.23
C PHE A 251 5.05 8.90 -0.82
N GLY A 252 4.30 9.32 0.21
CA GLY A 252 4.74 9.23 1.60
C GLY A 252 4.91 7.79 2.09
N ASP A 253 3.98 6.89 1.77
CA ASP A 253 4.04 5.50 2.22
C ASP A 253 5.15 4.70 1.51
N ALA A 254 5.43 5.03 0.25
CA ALA A 254 6.56 4.47 -0.48
C ALA A 254 7.88 4.89 0.17
N ILE A 255 8.07 6.20 0.40
CA ILE A 255 9.29 6.73 1.02
C ILE A 255 9.50 6.15 2.41
N ARG A 256 8.45 6.03 3.23
CA ARG A 256 8.51 5.45 4.59
C ARG A 256 9.20 4.09 4.61
N THR A 257 8.97 3.26 3.60
CA THR A 257 9.55 1.91 3.52
C THR A 257 10.86 1.86 2.74
N ILE A 258 11.05 2.73 1.75
CA ILE A 258 12.21 2.72 0.86
C ILE A 258 13.46 3.30 1.51
N ILE A 259 13.32 4.39 2.27
CA ILE A 259 14.50 5.15 2.73
C ILE A 259 14.88 4.83 4.18
N ASN A 260 14.06 4.07 4.91
CA ASN A 260 14.36 3.64 6.26
C ASN A 260 15.37 2.49 6.21
N LYS A 261 16.56 2.68 6.80
CA LYS A 261 17.58 1.62 6.88
C LYS A 261 17.23 0.54 7.91
N GLY A 262 16.42 0.88 8.91
CA GLY A 262 15.94 -0.06 9.93
C GLY A 262 14.64 -0.74 9.52
N ALA A 263 14.32 -1.85 10.19
CA ALA A 263 12.99 -2.46 10.08
C ALA A 263 11.90 -1.56 10.68
N GLU A 264 10.63 -1.82 10.33
CA GLU A 264 9.47 -1.09 10.90
C GLU A 264 9.37 -1.26 12.43
N ASP A 265 9.84 -2.39 12.94
CA ASP A 265 9.90 -2.78 14.34
C ASP A 265 11.34 -2.78 14.88
N GLU A 266 12.26 -1.98 14.34
CA GLU A 266 13.66 -1.96 14.81
C GLU A 266 13.76 -1.59 16.31
N PRO A 267 14.29 -2.48 17.18
CA PRO A 267 14.50 -2.18 18.59
C PRO A 267 15.62 -1.16 18.83
N ASP A 268 16.64 -1.13 17.99
CA ASP A 268 17.78 -0.21 18.09
C ASP A 268 17.53 1.06 17.27
N LEU A 269 17.02 2.10 17.93
CA LEU A 269 16.63 3.35 17.29
C LEU A 269 17.79 4.07 16.58
N ASP A 270 19.04 3.77 16.91
CA ASP A 270 20.19 4.35 16.23
C ASP A 270 20.34 3.83 14.79
N LYS A 271 19.78 2.65 14.48
CA LYS A 271 19.74 2.08 13.13
C LYS A 271 18.64 2.67 12.25
N VAL A 272 17.65 3.34 12.85
CA VAL A 272 16.59 4.05 12.11
C VAL A 272 17.20 5.33 11.53
N GLN A 273 17.76 5.20 10.33
CA GLN A 273 18.46 6.24 9.61
C GLN A 273 17.90 6.37 8.19
N LEU A 274 18.04 7.55 7.60
CA LEU A 274 17.57 7.81 6.24
C LEU A 274 18.62 7.45 5.19
N ASN A 275 18.15 6.92 4.07
CA ASN A 275 18.93 6.75 2.86
C ASN A 275 18.52 7.79 1.81
N ILE A 276 19.09 9.00 1.92
CA ILE A 276 18.80 10.13 1.02
C ILE A 276 19.11 9.82 -0.46
N PRO A 277 20.18 9.09 -0.81
CA PRO A 277 20.36 8.62 -2.19
C PRO A 277 19.19 7.82 -2.76
N LEU A 278 18.55 6.96 -1.95
CA LEU A 278 17.35 6.22 -2.39
C LEU A 278 16.14 7.15 -2.52
N PHE A 279 15.99 8.13 -1.62
CA PHE A 279 14.97 9.17 -1.74
C PHE A 279 15.08 9.91 -3.08
N ALA A 280 16.29 10.36 -3.44
CA ALA A 280 16.53 11.07 -4.68
C ALA A 280 16.24 10.20 -5.92
N ALA A 281 16.70 8.94 -5.92
CA ALA A 281 16.45 8.01 -7.01
C ALA A 281 14.95 7.70 -7.19
N PHE A 282 14.23 7.45 -6.10
CA PHE A 282 12.77 7.25 -6.15
C PHE A 282 12.04 8.49 -6.65
N THR A 283 12.38 9.66 -6.11
CA THR A 283 11.76 10.94 -6.49
C THR A 283 11.95 11.24 -7.96
N GLN A 284 13.16 11.01 -8.49
CA GLN A 284 13.46 11.14 -9.91
C GLN A 284 12.59 10.21 -10.77
N GLY A 285 12.50 8.92 -10.41
CA GLY A 285 11.67 7.96 -11.15
C GLY A 285 10.17 8.28 -11.07
N TYR A 286 9.70 8.71 -9.91
CA TYR A 286 8.30 9.10 -9.72
C TYR A 286 7.93 10.33 -10.55
N LEU A 287 8.74 11.38 -10.50
CA LEU A 287 8.47 12.62 -11.23
C LEU A 287 8.73 12.50 -12.73
N SER A 288 9.58 11.57 -13.20
CA SER A 288 9.71 11.32 -14.65
C SER A 288 8.41 10.84 -15.27
N GLU A 289 7.57 10.14 -14.49
CA GLU A 289 6.27 9.62 -14.95
C GLU A 289 5.11 10.52 -14.53
N ALA A 290 5.11 11.09 -13.32
CA ALA A 290 3.96 11.81 -12.77
C ALA A 290 3.90 13.30 -13.14
N LYS A 291 4.99 13.88 -13.66
CA LYS A 291 5.12 15.34 -13.78
C LYS A 291 4.08 16.02 -14.65
N HIS A 292 3.53 15.34 -15.64
CA HIS A 292 2.58 15.93 -16.57
C HIS A 292 1.17 16.14 -15.99
N PHE A 293 0.77 15.41 -14.94
CA PHE A 293 -0.58 15.52 -14.36
C PHE A 293 -0.61 16.23 -12.99
N LEU A 294 0.53 16.32 -12.31
CA LEU A 294 0.63 16.93 -10.98
C LEU A 294 0.51 18.45 -11.05
N THR A 295 -0.15 19.02 -10.05
CA THR A 295 -0.24 20.47 -9.84
C THR A 295 0.85 20.95 -8.87
N GLY A 296 1.15 22.26 -8.89
CA GLY A 296 2.10 22.86 -7.94
C GLY A 296 1.77 22.58 -6.46
N PRO A 297 0.51 22.72 -6.00
CA PRO A 297 0.13 22.33 -4.64
C PRO A 297 0.37 20.85 -4.32
N GLU A 298 0.12 19.94 -5.27
CA GLU A 298 0.37 18.52 -5.07
C GLU A 298 1.86 18.20 -4.90
N VAL A 299 2.73 18.82 -5.71
CA VAL A 299 4.19 18.67 -5.58
C VAL A 299 4.66 19.15 -4.21
N LYS A 300 4.15 20.30 -3.74
CA LYS A 300 4.42 20.82 -2.38
C LYS A 300 3.89 19.91 -1.27
N SER A 301 2.84 19.12 -1.55
CA SER A 301 2.27 18.19 -0.58
C SER A 301 3.06 16.89 -0.44
N LEU A 302 3.96 16.55 -1.38
CA LEU A 302 4.71 15.29 -1.35
C LEU A 302 5.54 15.15 -0.07
N VAL A 303 6.30 16.19 0.31
CA VAL A 303 7.09 16.16 1.56
C VAL A 303 6.20 16.07 2.81
N LYS A 304 4.98 16.63 2.76
CA LYS A 304 4.01 16.52 3.86
C LYS A 304 3.53 15.07 4.01
N GLY A 305 3.34 14.37 2.89
CA GLY A 305 3.05 12.94 2.88
C GLY A 305 4.17 12.12 3.51
N VAL A 306 5.43 12.44 3.17
CA VAL A 306 6.63 11.79 3.74
C VAL A 306 6.66 11.89 5.27
N LEU A 307 6.21 13.01 5.85
CA LEU A 307 6.09 13.17 7.30
C LEU A 307 4.85 12.47 7.88
N LEU A 308 3.70 12.60 7.20
CA LEU A 308 2.40 12.12 7.67
C LEU A 308 2.35 10.60 7.81
N LEU A 309 2.86 9.85 6.84
CA LEU A 309 2.66 8.39 6.80
C LEU A 309 3.38 7.64 7.93
N PRO A 310 4.67 7.87 8.22
CA PRO A 310 5.30 7.31 9.42
C PRO A 310 4.67 7.83 10.72
N TYR A 311 4.27 9.11 10.78
CA TYR A 311 3.55 9.65 11.93
C TYR A 311 2.23 8.90 12.18
N MET A 312 1.42 8.69 11.13
CA MET A 312 0.17 7.96 11.20
C MET A 312 0.38 6.52 11.67
N GLN A 313 1.44 5.83 11.21
CA GLN A 313 1.78 4.50 11.70
C GLN A 313 2.15 4.53 13.18
N ALA A 314 2.94 5.51 13.64
CA ALA A 314 3.24 5.68 15.06
C ALA A 314 1.95 5.85 15.90
N VAL A 315 1.02 6.72 15.46
CA VAL A 315 -0.29 6.88 16.11
C VAL A 315 -1.05 5.56 16.17
N ARG A 316 -1.12 4.83 15.06
CA ARG A 316 -1.85 3.54 14.98
C ARG A 316 -1.25 2.49 15.90
N PHE A 317 0.07 2.32 15.90
CA PHE A 317 0.75 1.36 16.77
C PHE A 317 0.61 1.71 18.24
N LEU A 318 0.78 2.98 18.63
CA LEU A 318 0.64 3.37 20.02
C LEU A 318 -0.81 3.25 20.50
N THR A 319 -1.78 3.59 19.65
CA THR A 319 -3.21 3.39 19.94
C THR A 319 -3.49 1.90 20.22
N ASP A 320 -3.02 1.01 19.35
CA ASP A 320 -3.22 -0.43 19.53
C ASP A 320 -2.51 -0.96 20.80
N TYR A 321 -1.30 -0.48 21.09
CA TYR A 321 -0.61 -0.79 22.34
C TYR A 321 -1.42 -0.35 23.57
N LEU A 322 -2.00 0.85 23.57
CA LEU A 322 -2.85 1.31 24.68
C LEU A 322 -4.14 0.49 24.82
N GLN A 323 -4.64 -0.07 23.73
CA GLN A 323 -5.85 -0.88 23.66
C GLN A 323 -5.60 -2.39 23.86
N GLY A 324 -4.36 -2.81 24.15
CA GLY A 324 -4.04 -4.21 24.43
C GLY A 324 -3.76 -5.06 23.19
N ASP A 325 -3.27 -4.46 22.11
CA ASP A 325 -2.73 -5.14 20.92
C ASP A 325 -3.79 -5.98 20.16
N VAL A 326 -4.96 -5.37 19.92
CA VAL A 326 -6.14 -6.03 19.34
C VAL A 326 -6.17 -5.98 17.81
N TYR A 327 -5.45 -5.04 17.20
CA TYR A 327 -5.44 -4.83 15.75
C TYR A 327 -4.24 -5.49 15.07
N TYR A 328 -3.02 -5.22 15.55
CA TYR A 328 -1.80 -5.75 14.97
C TYR A 328 -1.36 -7.04 15.65
N LYS A 329 -0.92 -8.03 14.86
CA LYS A 329 -0.26 -9.22 15.40
C LYS A 329 1.02 -8.81 16.12
N VAL A 330 1.15 -9.21 17.39
CA VAL A 330 2.33 -8.97 18.23
C VAL A 330 3.09 -10.26 18.52
N ARG A 331 4.42 -10.15 18.69
CA ARG A 331 5.30 -11.26 19.06
C ARG A 331 5.62 -11.27 20.56
N PHE A 332 5.48 -10.11 21.21
CA PHE A 332 5.70 -9.88 22.63
C PHE A 332 4.90 -8.65 23.08
N THR A 333 4.69 -8.48 24.39
CA THR A 333 3.77 -7.49 24.97
C THR A 333 4.03 -6.04 24.55
N ALA A 334 5.29 -5.64 24.36
CA ALA A 334 5.67 -4.27 24.01
C ALA A 334 5.90 -4.07 22.49
N HIS A 335 5.50 -5.01 21.63
CA HIS A 335 5.88 -5.01 20.23
C HIS A 335 5.32 -3.80 19.45
N ASN A 336 4.06 -3.42 19.70
CA ASN A 336 3.50 -2.23 19.08
C ASN A 336 4.11 -0.92 19.63
N LEU A 337 4.50 -0.88 20.91
CA LEU A 337 5.26 0.25 21.44
C LEU A 337 6.63 0.39 20.74
N GLN A 338 7.33 -0.73 20.52
CA GLN A 338 8.59 -0.75 19.78
C GLN A 338 8.41 -0.22 18.35
N ARG A 339 7.42 -0.72 17.61
CA ARG A 339 7.05 -0.20 16.28
C ARG A 339 6.77 1.29 16.30
N SER A 340 5.96 1.74 17.26
CA SER A 340 5.65 3.17 17.41
C SER A 340 6.92 4.00 17.60
N ARG A 341 7.85 3.55 18.45
CA ARG A 341 9.12 4.26 18.69
C ARG A 341 10.01 4.32 17.45
N ALA A 342 10.09 3.22 16.69
CA ALA A 342 10.82 3.20 15.42
C ALA A 342 10.22 4.21 14.42
N GLN A 343 8.88 4.27 14.29
CA GLN A 343 8.22 5.24 13.42
C GLN A 343 8.39 6.70 13.91
N MET A 344 8.34 6.96 15.22
CA MET A 344 8.63 8.28 15.78
C MET A 344 10.09 8.70 15.52
N GLN A 345 11.03 7.77 15.61
CA GLN A 345 12.43 8.04 15.28
C GLN A 345 12.59 8.38 13.80
N LEU A 346 11.88 7.67 12.92
CA LEU A 346 11.85 7.98 11.49
C LEU A 346 11.30 9.39 11.24
N VAL A 347 10.19 9.78 11.88
CA VAL A 347 9.66 11.16 11.82
C VAL A 347 10.71 12.19 12.27
N LYS A 348 11.41 11.96 13.40
CA LYS A 348 12.47 12.87 13.86
C LYS A 348 13.60 13.02 12.83
N MET A 349 13.99 11.95 12.16
CA MET A 349 15.03 12.02 11.13
C MET A 349 14.55 12.77 9.90
N LEU A 350 13.29 12.57 9.49
CA LEU A 350 12.69 13.28 8.36
C LEU A 350 12.54 14.78 8.63
N GLU A 351 12.10 15.17 9.84
CA GLU A 351 12.00 16.57 10.26
C GLU A 351 13.33 17.31 10.14
N LYS A 352 14.44 16.65 10.50
CA LYS A 352 15.80 17.21 10.38
C LYS A 352 16.26 17.40 8.92
N GLN A 353 15.63 16.72 7.97
CA GLN A 353 16.01 16.72 6.55
C GLN A 353 14.94 17.34 5.65
N VAL A 354 13.87 17.90 6.21
CA VAL A 354 12.69 18.34 5.45
C VAL A 354 13.06 19.31 4.31
N ASP A 355 13.95 20.27 4.58
CA ASP A 355 14.40 21.24 3.58
C ASP A 355 15.18 20.58 2.45
N ALA A 356 16.07 19.62 2.78
CA ALA A 356 16.83 18.87 1.78
C ALA A 356 15.93 17.98 0.92
N LEU A 357 14.95 17.30 1.53
CA LEU A 357 13.97 16.48 0.82
C LEU A 357 13.10 17.32 -0.11
N GLN A 358 12.62 18.47 0.37
CA GLN A 358 11.84 19.42 -0.42
C GLN A 358 12.66 19.93 -1.62
N GLN A 359 13.92 20.31 -1.40
CA GLN A 359 14.81 20.78 -2.47
C GLN A 359 15.02 19.71 -3.55
N ILE A 360 15.16 18.43 -3.17
CA ILE A 360 15.27 17.33 -4.13
C ILE A 360 14.01 17.20 -4.98
N ILE A 361 12.82 17.25 -4.35
CA ILE A 361 11.53 17.21 -5.07
C ILE A 361 11.43 18.38 -6.05
N GLU A 362 11.77 19.59 -5.61
CA GLU A 362 11.69 20.79 -6.44
C GLU A 362 12.68 20.74 -7.62
N ASN A 363 13.90 20.28 -7.40
CA ASN A 363 14.91 20.15 -8.45
C ASN A 363 14.48 19.18 -9.56
N GLU A 364 13.85 18.05 -9.20
CA GLU A 364 13.33 17.09 -10.18
C GLU A 364 12.02 17.59 -10.82
N TRP A 365 11.24 18.42 -10.12
CA TRP A 365 10.02 19.04 -10.66
C TRP A 365 10.29 20.15 -11.68
N GLN A 366 11.29 21.00 -11.48
CA GLN A 366 11.58 22.10 -12.41
C GLN A 366 12.03 21.57 -13.78
N PRO A 367 11.77 22.28 -14.90
CA PRO A 367 12.35 21.91 -16.18
C PRO A 367 13.88 21.97 -16.09
N LYS A 368 14.58 20.90 -16.47
CA LYS A 368 16.03 20.98 -16.71
C LYS A 368 16.22 22.01 -17.82
N GLN A 369 16.87 23.14 -17.48
CA GLN A 369 17.23 24.17 -18.45
C GLN A 369 18.17 23.62 -19.51
#